data_AF-A0A1I1XHY5-F1
#
_entry.id   AF-A0A1I1XHY5-F1
#
_cell.length_a   1.000
_cell.length_b   1.000
_cell.length_c   1.000
_cell.angle_alpha   90.00
_cell.angle_beta   90.00
_cell.angle_gamma   90.00
#
_symmetry.space_group_name_H-M   'P 1'
#
loop_
_entity.id
_entity.type
_entity.pdbx_description
1 polymer ?
#
loop_
_entity_poly.entity_id
_entity_poly.type
_entity_poly.pdbx_seq_one_letter_code
_entity_poly.pdbx_strand_id
1 'polypeptide(L)'
;MKNLSQWASRHAPLAIALIILFDVANALNGFVLGATLLDNVPTAGLLAGVTVLVGWAVAVRWLYYTSAGGYWFRRRCLFGAFLGNFLLFGLVAGLMTPRPQPHDVLASAWGSRIIESRADTLIRPDTLRPVRQLIIAANTGQTERQTGKRVGFVLLFVLSLVLLYGSMALACSIACSGYGFLAAVVYLLGLGFLAGGLFFLGRLREKPIRKLRQMTPDQRRRTSRRFWRAWGLLIGIVLLLTLIGSIF
;
A
#
# COMPACT_ATOMS: atom_id res chain seq x y z
N MET A 1 4.05 28.53 -15.01
CA MET A 1 4.22 27.06 -14.82
C MET A 1 5.26 26.41 -15.76
N LYS A 2 5.57 26.97 -16.95
CA LYS A 2 6.50 26.36 -17.92
C LYS A 2 7.91 26.09 -17.37
N ASN A 3 8.44 27.01 -16.55
CA ASN A 3 9.79 26.90 -16.00
C ASN A 3 9.94 25.73 -15.03
N LEU A 4 8.90 25.45 -14.22
CA LEU A 4 8.92 24.38 -13.23
C LEU A 4 8.77 23.01 -13.89
N SER A 5 7.91 22.90 -14.91
CA SER A 5 7.82 21.67 -15.73
C SER A 5 9.09 21.40 -16.52
N GLN A 6 9.76 22.44 -17.05
CA GLN A 6 11.04 22.30 -17.75
C GLN A 6 12.19 21.95 -16.81
N TRP A 7 12.19 22.47 -15.59
CA TRP A 7 13.18 22.09 -14.59
C TRP A 7 13.00 20.61 -14.18
N ALA A 8 11.75 20.20 -13.91
CA ALA A 8 11.43 18.84 -13.52
C ALA A 8 11.74 17.81 -14.61
N SER A 9 11.59 18.17 -15.90
CA SER A 9 11.98 17.27 -16.99
C SER A 9 13.49 17.12 -17.14
N ARG A 10 14.27 18.16 -16.83
CA ARG A 10 15.74 18.11 -16.82
C ARG A 10 16.32 17.40 -15.59
N HIS A 11 15.62 17.47 -14.45
CA HIS A 11 16.06 16.92 -13.17
C HIS A 11 15.04 15.93 -12.60
N ALA A 12 14.63 14.95 -13.41
CA ALA A 12 13.66 13.93 -13.01
C ALA A 12 13.92 13.26 -11.64
N PRO A 13 15.16 12.84 -11.26
CA PRO A 13 15.39 12.22 -9.96
C PRO A 13 15.16 13.19 -8.79
N LEU A 14 15.57 14.45 -8.92
CA LEU A 14 15.33 15.48 -7.90
C LEU A 14 13.84 15.80 -7.77
N ALA A 15 13.11 15.86 -8.89
CA ALA A 15 11.67 16.07 -8.87
C ALA A 15 10.94 14.92 -8.16
N ILE A 16 11.34 13.67 -8.42
CA ILE A 16 10.79 12.49 -7.72
C ILE A 16 11.11 12.55 -6.22
N ALA A 17 12.35 12.87 -5.85
CA ALA A 17 12.75 12.99 -4.45
C ALA A 17 11.96 14.09 -3.72
N LEU A 18 11.75 15.24 -4.35
CA LEU A 18 10.92 16.31 -3.80
C LEU A 18 9.47 15.88 -3.62
N ILE A 19 8.88 15.18 -4.59
CA ILE A 19 7.51 14.65 -4.47
C ILE A 19 7.40 13.70 -3.28
N ILE A 20 8.35 12.79 -3.11
CA ILE A 20 8.38 11.87 -1.96
C ILE A 20 8.52 12.66 -0.65
N LEU A 21 9.42 13.63 -0.59
CA LEU A 21 9.60 14.47 0.59
C LEU A 21 8.33 15.22 0.97
N PHE A 22 7.65 15.84 -0.01
CA PHE A 22 6.39 16.53 0.23
C PHE A 22 5.26 15.58 0.64
N ASP A 23 5.22 14.37 0.10
CA ASP A 23 4.22 13.38 0.49
C ASP A 23 4.47 12.86 1.92
N VAL A 24 5.73 12.68 2.32
CA VAL A 24 6.10 12.35 3.71
C VAL A 24 5.75 13.49 4.66
N ALA A 25 6.07 14.74 4.30
CA ALA A 25 5.70 15.91 5.10
C ALA A 25 4.17 16.04 5.23
N ASN A 26 3.44 15.79 4.14
CA ASN A 26 1.98 15.77 4.14
C ASN A 26 1.42 14.66 5.04
N ALA A 27 2.01 13.46 4.99
CA ALA A 27 1.63 12.35 5.85
C ALA A 27 1.88 12.67 7.33
N LEU A 28 3.05 13.24 7.67
CA LEU A 28 3.38 13.66 9.03
C LEU A 28 2.43 14.74 9.54
N ASN A 29 2.13 15.76 8.72
CA ASN A 29 1.18 16.81 9.08
C ASN A 29 -0.24 16.24 9.28
N GLY A 30 -0.69 15.38 8.38
CA GLY A 30 -1.97 14.68 8.51
C GLY A 30 -2.02 13.87 9.80
N PHE A 31 -0.93 13.15 10.10
CA PHE A 31 -0.82 12.35 11.30
C PHE A 31 -0.89 13.19 12.59
N VAL A 32 -0.05 14.22 12.72
CA VAL A 32 -0.03 15.10 13.91
C VAL A 32 -1.39 15.80 14.09
N LEU A 33 -1.99 16.27 13.00
CA LEU A 33 -3.27 16.95 13.03
C LEU A 33 -4.41 15.98 13.40
N GLY A 34 -4.38 14.75 12.87
CA GLY A 34 -5.33 13.70 13.23
C GLY A 34 -5.22 13.29 14.70
N ALA A 35 -4.00 13.08 15.19
CA ALA A 35 -3.77 12.69 16.58
C ALA A 35 -4.29 13.73 17.58
N THR A 36 -4.21 15.02 17.21
CA THR A 36 -4.64 16.13 18.07
C THR A 36 -6.14 16.45 17.95
N LEU A 37 -6.72 16.42 16.75
CA LEU A 37 -8.15 16.74 16.58
C LEU A 37 -9.09 15.57 16.87
N LEU A 38 -8.66 14.34 16.67
CA LEU A 38 -9.54 13.17 16.65
C LEU A 38 -9.51 12.33 17.93
N ASP A 39 -8.83 12.80 18.98
CA ASP A 39 -8.65 12.07 20.25
C ASP A 39 -9.99 11.69 20.90
N ASN A 40 -10.99 12.58 20.80
CA ASN A 40 -12.32 12.37 21.38
C ASN A 40 -13.32 11.67 20.45
N VAL A 41 -12.90 11.24 19.25
CA VAL A 41 -13.81 10.62 18.29
C VAL A 41 -13.96 9.12 18.61
N PRO A 42 -15.19 8.59 18.71
CA PRO A 42 -15.39 7.17 18.96
C PRO A 42 -14.78 6.31 17.85
N THR A 43 -14.28 5.11 18.20
CA THR A 43 -13.55 4.24 17.25
C THR A 43 -14.42 3.88 16.05
N ALA A 44 -15.72 3.66 16.29
CA ALA A 44 -16.69 3.41 15.24
C ALA A 44 -16.76 4.58 14.22
N GLY A 45 -16.72 5.82 14.70
CA GLY A 45 -16.70 7.01 13.85
C GLY A 45 -15.43 7.10 13.00
N LEU A 46 -14.27 6.77 13.57
CA LEU A 46 -12.99 6.74 12.86
C LEU A 46 -12.96 5.65 11.78
N LEU A 47 -13.42 4.43 12.11
CA LEU A 47 -13.52 3.32 11.14
C LEU A 47 -14.51 3.65 10.01
N ALA A 48 -15.66 4.23 10.33
CA ALA A 48 -16.60 4.73 9.34
C ALA A 48 -15.94 5.78 8.43
N GLY A 49 -15.20 6.74 9.00
CA GLY A 49 -14.44 7.71 8.24
C GLY A 49 -13.41 7.07 7.29
N VAL A 50 -12.68 6.06 7.74
CA VAL A 50 -11.68 5.34 6.92
C VAL A 50 -12.37 4.64 5.75
N THR A 51 -13.47 3.92 6.01
CA THR A 51 -14.22 3.24 4.94
C THR A 51 -14.77 4.22 3.89
N VAL A 52 -15.29 5.37 4.32
CA VAL A 52 -15.75 6.44 3.43
C VAL A 52 -14.60 7.00 2.59
N LEU A 53 -13.44 7.30 3.20
CA LEU A 53 -12.28 7.82 2.49
C LEU A 53 -11.69 6.81 1.50
N VAL A 54 -11.63 5.53 1.85
CA VAL A 54 -11.20 4.47 0.94
C VAL A 54 -12.17 4.34 -0.23
N GLY A 55 -13.47 4.35 0.03
CA GLY A 55 -14.50 4.36 -1.01
C GLY A 55 -14.37 5.56 -1.95
N TRP A 56 -14.12 6.75 -1.38
CA TRP A 56 -13.88 7.97 -2.15
C TRP A 56 -12.59 7.89 -2.98
N ALA A 57 -11.48 7.39 -2.42
CA ALA A 57 -10.23 7.20 -3.14
C ALA A 57 -10.40 6.22 -4.33
N VAL A 58 -11.16 5.14 -4.14
CA VAL A 58 -11.53 4.21 -5.21
C VAL A 58 -12.38 4.90 -6.27
N ALA A 59 -13.36 5.72 -5.88
CA ALA A 59 -14.19 6.48 -6.81
C ALA A 59 -13.38 7.50 -7.63
N VAL A 60 -12.50 8.25 -6.98
CA VAL A 60 -11.58 9.20 -7.65
C VAL A 60 -10.68 8.46 -8.64
N ARG A 61 -10.12 7.31 -8.24
CA ARG A 61 -9.29 6.48 -9.13
C ARG A 61 -10.08 5.92 -10.30
N TRP A 62 -11.32 5.49 -10.07
CA TRP A 62 -12.21 4.99 -11.11
C TRP A 62 -12.49 6.10 -12.14
N LEU A 63 -12.93 7.27 -11.66
CA LEU A 63 -13.20 8.46 -12.47
C LEU A 63 -11.96 8.90 -13.26
N TYR A 64 -10.77 8.84 -12.66
CA TYR A 64 -9.52 9.17 -13.34
C TYR A 64 -9.25 8.25 -14.54
N TYR A 65 -9.59 6.96 -14.46
CA TYR A 65 -9.37 6.01 -15.55
C TYR A 65 -10.48 5.96 -16.59
N THR A 66 -11.73 6.23 -16.22
CA THR A 66 -12.86 6.19 -17.15
C THR A 66 -13.01 7.48 -17.93
N SER A 67 -12.64 8.61 -17.34
CA SER A 67 -12.83 9.90 -17.98
C SER A 67 -11.70 10.22 -18.95
N ALA A 68 -12.03 10.45 -20.22
CA ALA A 68 -11.19 11.19 -21.16
C ALA A 68 -11.16 12.70 -20.83
N GLY A 69 -11.23 13.04 -19.54
CA GLY A 69 -11.39 14.41 -19.05
C GLY A 69 -10.17 15.25 -19.39
N GLY A 70 -10.43 16.52 -19.75
CA GLY A 70 -9.41 17.51 -20.01
C GLY A 70 -8.49 17.76 -18.81
N TYR A 71 -7.42 18.52 -19.04
CA TYR A 71 -6.38 18.83 -18.06
C TYR A 71 -6.92 19.22 -16.67
N TRP A 72 -7.95 20.08 -16.64
CA TRP A 72 -8.57 20.57 -15.40
C TRP A 72 -9.22 19.46 -14.56
N PHE A 73 -9.85 18.47 -15.19
CA PHE A 73 -10.45 17.34 -14.48
C PHE A 73 -9.37 16.49 -13.80
N ARG A 74 -8.29 16.18 -14.54
CA ARG A 74 -7.16 15.41 -13.99
C ARG A 74 -6.50 16.13 -12.81
N ARG A 75 -6.36 17.45 -12.88
CA ARG A 75 -5.84 18.27 -11.78
C ARG A 75 -6.71 18.18 -10.53
N ARG A 76 -8.04 18.23 -10.68
CA ARG A 76 -8.98 18.07 -9.55
C ARG A 76 -8.92 16.67 -8.94
N CYS A 77 -8.82 15.61 -9.76
CA CYS A 77 -8.65 14.25 -9.26
C CYS A 77 -7.35 14.05 -8.49
N LEU A 78 -6.24 14.63 -8.98
CA LEU A 78 -4.95 14.57 -8.29
C LEU A 78 -4.98 15.32 -6.96
N PHE A 79 -5.60 16.51 -6.94
CA PHE A 79 -5.80 17.25 -5.69
C PHE A 79 -6.69 16.47 -4.72
N GLY A 80 -7.76 15.84 -5.21
CA GLY A 80 -8.60 14.95 -4.41
C GLY A 80 -7.80 13.78 -3.82
N ALA A 81 -7.01 13.09 -4.63
CA ALA A 81 -6.16 12.00 -4.15
C ALA A 81 -5.17 12.46 -3.07
N PHE A 82 -4.56 13.65 -3.24
CA PHE A 82 -3.66 14.25 -2.24
C PHE A 82 -4.39 14.56 -0.92
N LEU A 83 -5.56 15.20 -0.99
CA LEU A 83 -6.39 15.50 0.18
C LEU A 83 -6.87 14.21 0.87
N GLY A 84 -7.20 13.18 0.11
CA GLY A 84 -7.59 11.88 0.64
C GLY A 84 -6.47 11.20 1.39
N ASN A 85 -5.25 11.26 0.85
CA ASN A 85 -4.06 10.73 1.53
C ASN A 85 -3.85 11.46 2.86
N PHE A 86 -3.91 12.79 2.86
CA PHE A 86 -3.79 13.62 4.07
C PHE A 86 -4.83 13.25 5.14
N LEU A 87 -6.12 13.20 4.77
CA LEU A 87 -7.20 12.86 5.69
C LEU A 87 -7.09 11.42 6.20
N LEU A 88 -6.65 10.49 5.35
CA LEU A 88 -6.47 9.09 5.73
C LEU A 88 -5.35 8.94 6.77
N PHE A 89 -4.22 9.64 6.61
CA PHE A 89 -3.19 9.70 7.64
C PHE A 89 -3.71 10.32 8.95
N GLY A 90 -4.59 11.32 8.87
CA GLY A 90 -5.23 11.89 10.04
C GLY A 90 -6.13 10.90 10.77
N LEU A 91 -7.00 10.18 10.06
CA LEU A 91 -7.84 9.14 10.67
C LEU A 91 -7.02 7.99 11.25
N VAL A 92 -5.97 7.55 10.55
CA VAL A 92 -5.04 6.53 11.07
C VAL A 92 -4.37 7.00 12.35
N ALA A 93 -3.97 8.27 12.42
CA ALA A 93 -3.40 8.83 13.64
C ALA A 93 -4.41 8.85 14.79
N GLY A 94 -5.65 9.29 14.55
CA GLY A 94 -6.70 9.23 15.57
C GLY A 94 -7.00 7.81 16.08
N LEU A 95 -6.84 6.79 15.22
CA LEU A 95 -6.95 5.38 15.62
C LEU A 95 -5.72 4.89 16.42
N MET A 96 -4.57 5.53 16.23
CA MET A 96 -3.31 5.19 16.86
C MET A 96 -3.04 5.94 18.17
N THR A 97 -3.68 7.09 18.39
CA THR A 97 -3.53 7.83 19.64
C THR A 97 -4.03 6.93 20.78
N PRO A 98 -3.16 6.54 21.72
CA PRO A 98 -3.59 5.76 22.86
C PRO A 98 -4.58 6.62 23.63
N ARG A 99 -5.84 6.18 23.69
CA ARG A 99 -6.84 6.90 24.49
C ARG A 99 -6.33 6.89 25.93
N PRO A 100 -6.19 8.07 26.55
CA PRO A 100 -5.84 8.09 27.96
C PRO A 100 -6.93 7.33 28.71
N GLN A 101 -6.57 6.14 29.24
CA GLN A 101 -7.27 5.62 30.39
C GLN A 101 -7.15 6.70 31.48
N PRO A 102 -8.20 6.97 32.27
CA PRO A 102 -8.13 7.94 33.35
C PRO A 102 -7.19 7.39 34.44
N HIS A 103 -5.89 7.60 34.27
CA HIS A 103 -4.85 7.36 35.25
C HIS A 103 -3.90 8.56 35.29
N ASP A 104 -3.49 8.84 36.51
CA ASP A 104 -3.00 10.12 36.99
C ASP A 104 -1.84 10.72 36.20
N VAL A 105 -1.92 12.05 36.14
CA VAL A 105 -0.92 13.01 35.69
C VAL A 105 0.46 12.67 36.26
N LEU A 106 1.48 12.61 35.39
CA LEU A 106 2.86 13.12 35.55
C LEU A 106 3.85 12.30 34.69
N ALA A 107 4.23 12.83 33.52
CA ALA A 107 5.61 12.77 32.97
C ALA A 107 5.65 13.24 31.51
N SER A 108 5.70 14.56 31.27
CA SER A 108 6.23 15.12 30.04
C SER A 108 7.73 15.35 30.19
N ALA A 109 8.51 14.29 30.03
CA ALA A 109 9.97 14.35 29.94
C ALA A 109 10.42 14.50 28.48
N TRP A 110 10.16 15.66 27.86
CA TRP A 110 10.78 16.02 26.58
C TRP A 110 11.78 17.15 26.83
N GLY A 111 12.97 16.72 27.26
CA GLY A 111 14.13 17.58 27.40
C GLY A 111 14.55 18.16 26.06
N SER A 112 14.78 19.47 26.06
CA SER A 112 15.45 20.21 25.01
C SER A 112 16.81 19.59 24.70
N ARG A 113 17.03 19.14 23.47
CA ARG A 113 18.37 18.84 22.96
C ARG A 113 18.72 19.81 21.84
N ILE A 114 19.65 20.70 22.15
CA ILE A 114 20.31 21.61 21.21
C ILE A 114 21.24 20.76 20.33
N ILE A 115 21.11 20.87 19.01
CA ILE A 115 22.00 20.22 18.04
C ILE A 115 22.88 21.31 17.43
N GLU A 116 24.17 21.30 17.76
CA GLU A 116 25.19 22.09 17.06
C GLU A 116 25.57 21.39 15.75
N SER A 117 25.38 22.07 14.62
CA SER A 117 25.77 21.56 13.30
C SER A 117 27.24 21.89 13.00
N ARG A 118 28.10 20.88 13.14
CA ARG A 118 29.48 20.90 12.63
C ARG A 118 29.46 20.61 11.14
N ALA A 119 29.91 21.58 10.33
CA ALA A 119 30.16 21.40 8.92
C ALA A 119 31.48 20.63 8.76
N ASP A 120 31.45 19.51 8.03
CA ASP A 120 32.67 18.94 7.48
C ASP A 120 32.43 18.39 6.07
N THR A 121 33.31 18.86 5.19
CA THR A 121 33.46 18.63 3.76
C THR A 121 33.91 17.21 3.47
N LEU A 122 33.35 16.52 2.47
CA LEU A 122 34.04 15.40 1.79
C LEU A 122 33.49 15.15 0.37
N ILE A 123 34.25 15.68 -0.59
CA ILE A 123 34.82 15.05 -1.80
C ILE A 123 33.95 14.09 -2.62
N ARG A 124 33.79 14.49 -3.88
CA ARG A 124 33.22 13.81 -5.04
C ARG A 124 34.18 12.74 -5.60
N PRO A 125 33.68 11.55 -5.98
CA PRO A 125 34.30 10.77 -7.04
C PRO A 125 33.43 10.80 -8.30
N ASP A 126 34.00 11.34 -9.37
CA ASP A 126 33.58 11.04 -10.74
C ASP A 126 33.97 9.59 -11.06
N THR A 127 33.09 8.82 -11.70
CA THR A 127 33.42 7.93 -12.84
C THR A 127 32.20 7.14 -13.35
N LEU A 128 31.81 7.48 -14.59
CA LEU A 128 31.66 6.59 -15.76
C LEU A 128 30.73 5.34 -15.77
N ARG A 129 29.82 5.42 -16.76
CA ARG A 129 29.28 4.40 -17.69
C ARG A 129 27.95 3.69 -17.38
N PRO A 130 26.95 3.80 -18.29
CA PRO A 130 25.78 2.93 -18.32
C PRO A 130 26.06 1.64 -19.12
N VAL A 131 25.96 0.48 -18.48
CA VAL A 131 25.98 -0.81 -19.17
C VAL A 131 24.56 -1.19 -19.59
N ARG A 132 24.32 -1.03 -20.88
CA ARG A 132 23.18 -1.53 -21.64
C ARG A 132 23.43 -3.02 -21.90
N GLN A 133 22.77 -3.92 -21.16
CA GLN A 133 22.73 -5.34 -21.52
C GLN A 133 21.41 -5.69 -22.18
N LEU A 134 21.45 -5.61 -23.51
CA LEU A 134 20.58 -6.31 -24.42
C LEU A 134 21.07 -7.77 -24.45
N ILE A 135 20.29 -8.70 -23.89
CA ILE A 135 20.47 -10.14 -24.16
C ILE A 135 19.22 -10.61 -24.88
N ILE A 136 19.39 -10.81 -26.18
CA ILE A 136 18.53 -11.60 -27.06
C ILE A 136 19.29 -12.91 -27.35
N ALA A 137 18.52 -13.97 -27.63
CA ALA A 137 18.88 -15.32 -28.09
C ALA A 137 19.16 -16.32 -26.94
N ALA A 138 18.73 -17.58 -26.97
CA ALA A 138 18.01 -18.40 -27.95
C ALA A 138 17.33 -19.54 -27.14
N ASN A 139 16.06 -19.88 -27.42
CA ASN A 139 15.59 -21.02 -28.23
C ASN A 139 15.28 -22.32 -27.46
N THR A 140 14.06 -22.79 -27.75
CA THR A 140 13.62 -24.18 -27.96
C THR A 140 13.98 -25.26 -26.95
N GLY A 141 12.94 -25.76 -26.29
CA GLY A 141 12.91 -27.07 -25.66
C GLY A 141 11.84 -27.14 -24.58
N GLN A 142 11.04 -28.22 -24.58
CA GLN A 142 10.16 -28.66 -23.49
C GLN A 142 8.71 -28.17 -23.50
N THR A 143 8.00 -28.64 -24.51
CA THR A 143 6.57 -28.98 -24.47
C THR A 143 6.21 -29.98 -23.33
N GLU A 144 7.17 -30.67 -22.72
CA GLU A 144 6.96 -31.60 -21.58
C GLU A 144 6.96 -30.95 -20.19
N ARG A 145 7.51 -29.73 -20.01
CA ARG A 145 7.65 -29.05 -18.70
C ARG A 145 6.41 -28.27 -18.24
N GLN A 146 5.21 -28.57 -18.75
CA GLN A 146 3.99 -27.88 -18.31
C GLN A 146 3.41 -28.46 -17.01
N THR A 147 3.59 -29.74 -16.74
CA THR A 147 3.05 -30.41 -15.53
C THR A 147 3.73 -29.90 -14.26
N GLY A 148 5.06 -29.78 -14.26
CA GLY A 148 5.82 -29.26 -13.09
C GLY A 148 5.49 -27.81 -12.72
N LYS A 149 5.12 -26.97 -13.70
CA LYS A 149 4.69 -25.58 -13.43
C LYS A 149 3.33 -25.53 -12.75
N ARG A 150 2.43 -26.46 -13.05
CA ARG A 150 1.13 -26.57 -12.37
C ARG A 150 1.30 -27.01 -10.92
N VAL A 151 2.15 -28.00 -10.68
CA VAL A 151 2.50 -28.45 -9.31
C VAL A 151 3.11 -27.29 -8.51
N GLY A 152 3.98 -26.48 -9.12
CA GLY A 152 4.54 -25.30 -8.46
C GLY A 152 3.49 -24.29 -7.99
N PHE A 153 2.45 -24.02 -8.80
CA PHE A 153 1.36 -23.12 -8.38
C PHE A 153 0.50 -23.69 -7.26
N VAL A 154 0.27 -25.00 -7.25
CA VAL A 154 -0.44 -25.68 -6.15
C VAL A 154 0.40 -25.62 -4.88
N LEU A 155 1.71 -25.84 -4.97
CA LEU A 155 2.62 -25.74 -3.82
C LEU A 155 2.66 -24.32 -3.26
N LEU A 156 2.70 -23.29 -4.12
CA LEU A 156 2.61 -21.87 -3.72
C LEU A 156 1.28 -21.56 -3.02
N PHE A 157 0.18 -22.18 -3.45
CA PHE A 157 -1.12 -22.03 -2.78
C PHE A 157 -1.12 -22.68 -1.39
N VAL A 158 -0.62 -23.91 -1.27
CA VAL A 158 -0.49 -24.59 0.03
C VAL A 158 0.42 -23.80 0.96
N LEU A 159 1.54 -23.28 0.45
CA LEU A 159 2.44 -22.42 1.22
C LEU A 159 1.74 -21.16 1.73
N SER A 160 0.88 -20.54 0.90
CA SER A 160 0.09 -19.37 1.32
C SER A 160 -0.92 -19.68 2.43
N LEU A 161 -1.49 -20.89 2.47
CA LEU A 161 -2.36 -21.35 3.56
C LEU A 161 -1.59 -21.50 4.88
N VAL A 162 -0.39 -22.09 4.83
CA VAL A 162 0.48 -22.21 6.02
C VAL A 162 0.89 -20.84 6.53
N LEU A 163 1.29 -19.93 5.63
CA LEU A 163 1.62 -18.54 5.97
C LEU A 163 0.42 -17.78 6.57
N LEU A 164 -0.78 -17.98 6.02
CA LEU A 164 -2.00 -17.39 6.56
C LEU A 164 -2.26 -17.88 7.99
N TYR A 165 -2.21 -19.20 8.21
CA TYR A 165 -2.42 -19.78 9.53
C TYR A 165 -1.41 -19.23 10.55
N GLY A 166 -0.13 -19.18 10.18
CA GLY A 166 0.92 -18.58 11.01
C GLY A 166 0.65 -17.11 11.31
N SER A 167 0.26 -16.31 10.29
CA SER A 167 -0.05 -14.89 10.47
C SER A 167 -1.28 -14.65 11.36
N MET A 168 -2.30 -15.50 11.30
CA MET A 168 -3.48 -15.43 12.17
C MET A 168 -3.12 -15.71 13.63
N ALA A 169 -2.35 -16.78 13.87
CA ALA A 169 -1.88 -17.11 15.22
C ALA A 169 -1.01 -15.97 15.79
N LEU A 170 -0.11 -15.43 14.97
CA LEU A 170 0.75 -14.32 15.36
C LEU A 170 -0.07 -13.04 15.63
N ALA A 171 -1.01 -12.70 14.74
CA ALA A 171 -1.90 -11.55 14.93
C ALA A 171 -2.73 -11.68 16.21
N CYS A 172 -3.22 -12.87 16.54
CA CYS A 172 -3.94 -13.12 17.79
C CYS A 172 -3.05 -12.89 19.01
N SER A 173 -1.83 -13.45 19.02
CA SER A 173 -0.89 -13.26 20.13
C SER A 173 -0.51 -11.79 20.34
N ILE A 174 -0.30 -11.06 19.25
CA ILE A 174 0.04 -9.64 19.26
C ILE A 174 -1.18 -8.80 19.71
N ALA A 175 -2.39 -9.15 19.27
CA ALA A 175 -3.61 -8.50 19.71
C ALA A 175 -3.81 -8.67 21.23
N CYS A 176 -3.57 -9.87 21.76
CA CYS A 176 -3.64 -10.15 23.20
C CYS A 176 -2.59 -9.38 24.02
N SER A 177 -1.43 -9.06 23.43
CA SER A 177 -0.39 -8.25 24.07
C SER A 177 -0.64 -6.73 24.04
N GLY A 178 -1.80 -6.29 23.55
CA GLY A 178 -2.19 -4.86 23.51
C GLY A 178 -1.65 -4.08 22.30
N TYR A 179 -0.88 -4.72 21.40
CA TYR A 179 -0.36 -4.09 20.18
C TYR A 179 -1.33 -4.26 19.01
N GLY A 180 -2.53 -3.68 19.11
CA GLY A 180 -3.60 -3.82 18.12
C GLY A 180 -3.21 -3.45 16.68
N PHE A 181 -2.36 -2.42 16.50
CA PHE A 181 -1.89 -2.03 15.16
C PHE A 181 -0.99 -3.08 14.51
N LEU A 182 -0.02 -3.60 15.27
CA LEU A 182 0.90 -4.60 14.75
C LEU A 182 0.13 -5.89 14.41
N ALA A 183 -0.87 -6.24 15.22
CA ALA A 183 -1.78 -7.33 14.93
C ALA A 183 -2.55 -7.11 13.62
N ALA A 184 -3.08 -5.90 13.38
CA ALA A 184 -3.77 -5.55 12.14
C ALA A 184 -2.85 -5.62 10.90
N VAL A 185 -1.60 -5.16 11.01
CA VAL A 185 -0.61 -5.24 9.92
C VAL A 185 -0.28 -6.70 9.59
N VAL A 186 -0.03 -7.53 10.61
CA VAL A 186 0.25 -8.95 10.43
C VAL A 186 -0.95 -9.69 9.83
N TYR A 187 -2.16 -9.35 10.26
CA TYR A 187 -3.41 -9.88 9.72
C TYR A 187 -3.61 -9.51 8.25
N LEU A 188 -3.37 -8.24 7.88
CA LEU A 188 -3.41 -7.77 6.48
C LEU A 188 -2.36 -8.46 5.61
N LEU A 189 -1.17 -8.69 6.16
CA LEU A 189 -0.11 -9.44 5.48
C LEU A 189 -0.58 -10.89 5.19
N GLY A 190 -1.20 -11.53 6.18
CA GLY A 190 -1.84 -12.84 6.06
C GLY A 190 -2.87 -12.91 4.94
N LEU A 191 -3.80 -11.96 4.93
CA LEU A 191 -4.79 -11.81 3.85
C LEU A 191 -4.12 -11.61 2.49
N GLY A 192 -3.00 -10.87 2.44
CA GLY A 192 -2.20 -10.69 1.24
C GLY A 192 -1.62 -12.00 0.71
N PHE A 193 -1.11 -12.87 1.59
CA PHE A 193 -0.65 -14.20 1.21
C PHE A 193 -1.81 -15.05 0.64
N LEU A 194 -2.96 -15.06 1.30
CA LEU A 194 -4.14 -15.79 0.83
C LEU A 194 -4.62 -15.29 -0.54
N ALA A 195 -4.70 -13.97 -0.73
CA ALA A 195 -5.09 -13.37 -2.00
C ALA A 195 -4.09 -13.69 -3.13
N GLY A 196 -2.79 -13.70 -2.80
CA GLY A 196 -1.73 -14.18 -3.70
C GLY A 196 -1.92 -15.65 -4.09
N GLY A 197 -2.18 -16.51 -3.11
CA GLY A 197 -2.48 -17.92 -3.32
C GLY A 197 -3.68 -18.14 -4.24
N LEU A 198 -4.82 -17.50 -3.95
CA LEU A 198 -6.04 -17.58 -4.76
C LEU A 198 -5.80 -17.08 -6.19
N PHE A 199 -4.97 -16.05 -6.36
CA PHE A 199 -4.59 -15.56 -7.67
C PHE A 199 -3.79 -16.60 -8.48
N PHE A 200 -2.83 -17.28 -7.85
CA PHE A 200 -2.10 -18.38 -8.50
C PHE A 200 -3.02 -19.55 -8.83
N LEU A 201 -3.99 -19.85 -7.97
CA LEU A 201 -4.99 -20.89 -8.20
C LEU A 201 -5.89 -20.55 -9.39
N GLY A 202 -6.35 -19.31 -9.51
CA GLY A 202 -7.13 -18.84 -10.66
C GLY A 202 -6.36 -18.94 -11.98
N ARG A 203 -5.04 -18.76 -11.94
CA ARG A 203 -4.16 -18.88 -13.10
C ARG A 203 -3.99 -20.32 -13.61
N LEU A 204 -4.23 -21.34 -12.77
CA LEU A 204 -4.22 -22.75 -13.20
C LEU A 204 -5.34 -23.08 -14.20
N ARG A 205 -6.46 -22.35 -14.16
CA ARG A 205 -7.59 -22.54 -15.08
C ARG A 205 -7.38 -21.91 -16.45
N GLU A 206 -6.44 -20.99 -16.59
CA GLU A 206 -6.17 -20.31 -17.86
C GLU A 206 -5.19 -21.13 -18.73
N LYS A 207 -5.69 -21.74 -19.81
CA LYS A 207 -4.85 -22.37 -20.86
C LYS A 207 -4.80 -21.46 -22.10
N PRO A 208 -3.61 -21.07 -22.63
CA PRO A 208 -2.25 -21.37 -22.18
C PRO A 208 -1.68 -20.38 -21.14
N ILE A 209 -0.85 -20.87 -20.22
CA ILE A 209 -0.17 -20.06 -19.19
C ILE A 209 0.92 -19.20 -19.86
N ARG A 210 0.58 -17.95 -20.22
CA ARG A 210 1.53 -16.98 -20.79
C ARG A 210 2.40 -16.36 -19.68
N LYS A 211 3.71 -16.23 -19.95
CA LYS A 211 4.64 -15.48 -19.09
C LYS A 211 4.24 -14.01 -19.04
N LEU A 212 4.38 -13.36 -17.88
CA LEU A 212 3.97 -11.96 -17.67
C LEU A 212 4.64 -10.98 -18.67
N ARG A 213 5.87 -11.30 -19.09
CA ARG A 213 6.66 -10.53 -20.05
C ARG A 213 6.11 -10.59 -21.50
N GLN A 214 5.26 -11.57 -21.79
CA GLN A 214 4.65 -11.77 -23.12
C GLN A 214 3.18 -11.32 -23.16
N MET A 215 2.66 -10.71 -22.08
CA MET A 215 1.30 -10.19 -22.06
C MET A 215 1.22 -8.81 -22.71
N THR A 216 0.22 -8.63 -23.57
CA THR A 216 -0.13 -7.29 -24.06
C THR A 216 -0.62 -6.41 -22.90
N PRO A 217 -0.49 -5.07 -22.99
CA PRO A 217 -0.91 -4.16 -21.92
C PRO A 217 -2.39 -4.34 -21.54
N ASP A 218 -3.26 -4.63 -22.51
CA ASP A 218 -4.69 -4.88 -22.27
C ASP A 218 -4.94 -6.16 -21.47
N GLN A 219 -4.19 -7.24 -21.77
CA GLN A 219 -4.29 -8.49 -21.02
C GLN A 219 -3.80 -8.31 -19.58
N ARG A 220 -2.72 -7.54 -19.37
CA ARG A 220 -2.21 -7.19 -18.03
C ARG A 220 -3.25 -6.41 -17.22
N ARG A 221 -3.98 -5.49 -17.87
CA ARG A 221 -5.04 -4.70 -17.22
C ARG A 221 -6.26 -5.55 -16.84
N ARG A 222 -6.59 -6.60 -17.62
CA ARG A 222 -7.67 -7.55 -17.27
C ARG A 222 -7.28 -8.47 -16.12
N THR A 223 -6.06 -9.01 -16.12
CA THR A 223 -5.55 -9.86 -15.03
C THR A 223 -5.42 -9.08 -13.72
N SER A 224 -4.88 -7.86 -13.78
CA SER A 224 -4.83 -6.98 -12.61
C SER A 224 -6.23 -6.68 -12.06
N ARG A 225 -7.23 -6.45 -12.92
CA ARG A 225 -8.63 -6.27 -12.48
C ARG A 225 -9.19 -7.49 -11.76
N ARG A 226 -8.88 -8.71 -12.20
CA ARG A 226 -9.29 -9.95 -11.50
C ARG A 226 -8.64 -10.06 -10.12
N PHE A 227 -7.35 -9.74 -10.02
CA PHE A 227 -6.63 -9.68 -8.74
C PHE A 227 -7.26 -8.67 -7.78
N TRP A 228 -7.47 -7.43 -8.23
CA TRP A 228 -8.10 -6.39 -7.42
C TRP A 228 -9.54 -6.71 -7.02
N ARG A 229 -10.32 -7.41 -7.86
CA ARG A 229 -11.65 -7.90 -7.49
C ARG A 229 -11.59 -8.96 -6.41
N ALA A 230 -10.67 -9.93 -6.52
CA ALA A 230 -10.49 -10.95 -5.49
C ALA A 230 -10.05 -10.33 -4.16
N TRP A 231 -9.14 -9.36 -4.20
CA TRP A 231 -8.71 -8.58 -3.04
C TRP A 231 -9.86 -7.79 -2.40
N GLY A 232 -10.64 -7.06 -3.21
CA GLY A 232 -11.79 -6.30 -2.72
C GLY A 232 -12.86 -7.19 -2.11
N LEU A 233 -13.11 -8.37 -2.70
CA LEU A 233 -14.06 -9.35 -2.17
C LEU A 233 -13.56 -9.96 -0.85
N LEU A 234 -12.26 -10.27 -0.73
CA LEU A 234 -11.65 -10.73 0.52
C LEU A 234 -11.75 -9.68 1.63
N ILE A 235 -11.38 -8.43 1.35
CA ILE A 235 -11.52 -7.32 2.29
C ILE A 235 -12.98 -7.15 2.69
N GLY A 236 -13.91 -7.21 1.74
CA GLY A 236 -15.34 -7.08 1.99
C GLY A 236 -15.88 -8.19 2.90
N ILE A 237 -15.51 -9.45 2.65
CA ILE A 237 -15.89 -10.57 3.52
C ILE A 237 -15.32 -10.40 4.93
N VAL A 238 -14.05 -10.02 5.04
CA VAL A 238 -13.38 -9.79 6.33
C VAL A 238 -14.10 -8.68 7.11
N LEU A 239 -14.35 -7.53 6.47
CA LEU A 239 -15.10 -6.42 7.08
C LEU A 239 -16.48 -6.86 7.54
N LEU A 240 -17.21 -7.59 6.70
CA LEU A 240 -18.53 -8.12 7.03
C LEU A 240 -18.47 -9.06 8.25
N LEU A 241 -17.51 -9.97 8.28
CA LEU A 241 -17.31 -10.90 9.40
C LEU A 241 -16.94 -10.15 10.69
N THR A 242 -16.08 -9.13 10.62
CA THR A 242 -15.75 -8.30 11.79
C THR A 242 -16.94 -7.49 12.29
N LEU A 243 -17.80 -7.01 11.38
CA LEU A 243 -19.04 -6.31 11.73
C LEU A 243 -20.01 -7.25 12.43
N ILE A 244 -20.23 -8.44 11.86
CA ILE A 244 -21.10 -9.46 12.45
C ILE A 244 -20.57 -9.87 13.83
N GLY A 245 -19.26 -10.14 13.95
CA GLY A 245 -18.62 -10.48 15.22
C GLY A 245 -18.54 -9.34 16.24
N SER A 246 -18.87 -8.11 15.87
CA SER A 246 -19.01 -6.99 16.80
C SER A 246 -20.45 -6.78 17.30
N ILE A 247 -21.42 -7.43 16.63
CA ILE A 247 -22.85 -7.36 16.98
C ILE A 247 -23.22 -8.50 17.95
N PHE A 248 -22.57 -9.65 17.81
CA PHE A 248 -22.67 -10.79 18.74
C PHE A 248 -21.59 -10.70 19.82
#